data_AF-A0A2W4L3G8-F1
#
_entry.id   AF-A0A2W4L3G8-F1
#
_cell.length_a   1.000
_cell.length_b   1.000
_cell.length_c   1.000
_cell.angle_alpha   90.00
_cell.angle_beta   90.00
_cell.angle_gamma   90.00
#
_symmetry.space_group_name_H-M   'P 1'
#
loop_
_entity.id
_entity.type
_entity.pdbx_description
1 polymer ?
#
loop_
_entity_poly.entity_id
_entity_poly.type
_entity_poly.pdbx_seq_one_letter_code
_entity_poly.pdbx_strand_id
1 'polypeptide(L)'
;MLDEAHLSQPFDDTLASLEALVARRPCIRPFAVVRMGATSRPCPADRRRFSLEDEDREPRILQRLQAGLDGRGGKQLELRVVSKAGASSDLATWAVETAQGAIEEKPAIGLVLNTVRAARDAHTELRKRLREASLDPDAVLVLTGSMRGIERDEIVSREGTSPEARLYQRLRAGRDRDAAGPSFLVATSCIEVGADIDLDHLGTEACALDSLVQRLGRVNRRGERTSPSTVRVLTESKGSGAGAAVATWVEELGQMYPNLVVDGALDAAPDGLPRTAAAKLDSPPDGIDAHDLRIRLCGAPEPVPVLNRATVDDFAMTSLGWDDADRPDVALWLHGCASDDEGGYVELGWRTELDWVGAEADAAGLLEAFPLAPRETARCTLGDAVRLLKRLRASQQHADRVLVVARGGSPRGQRIGSLPDDDAELYRLAAWAQIALPCSAGGYEHHFVNPSAEGIVLDVADRALPETWAPRRRLWVREGSIGVDPEGGDIVDASDAWVAEDAEELCAACESAARSLLGNGWALVSAGGTAERGVLVARQRKMRAVENAEGDRASVGYAKPVTLSQHLQDAAQWAGLLCDRLHLDEHRATIVDAARAHDLGKNRPWWQRAIGVTG
;
A
#
# COMPACT_ATOMS: atom_id res chain seq x y z
N MET A 1 9.90 3.61 -17.99
CA MET A 1 9.38 2.24 -18.03
C MET A 1 8.24 2.18 -17.04
N LEU A 2 7.06 1.76 -17.47
CA LEU A 2 5.87 1.59 -16.64
C LEU A 2 5.63 0.09 -16.51
N ASP A 3 5.88 -0.44 -15.32
CA ASP A 3 5.58 -1.83 -14.98
C ASP A 3 4.12 -1.97 -14.55
N GLU A 4 3.53 -3.13 -14.80
CA GLU A 4 2.12 -3.45 -14.57
C GLU A 4 1.14 -2.35 -15.06
N ALA A 5 1.36 -1.88 -16.29
CA ALA A 5 0.67 -0.73 -16.88
C ALA A 5 -0.87 -0.85 -16.89
N HIS A 6 -1.40 -2.08 -16.83
CA HIS A 6 -2.83 -2.34 -16.72
C HIS A 6 -3.47 -1.77 -15.44
N LEU A 7 -2.71 -1.62 -14.36
CA LEU A 7 -3.19 -1.12 -13.06
C LEU A 7 -3.09 0.39 -12.90
N SER A 8 -2.37 1.07 -13.79
CA SER A 8 -2.14 2.51 -13.72
C SER A 8 -2.45 3.16 -15.06
N GLN A 9 -3.60 2.79 -15.61
CA GLN A 9 -4.04 3.30 -16.89
C GLN A 9 -4.16 4.83 -16.95
N PRO A 10 -4.63 5.52 -15.89
CA PRO A 10 -4.61 6.98 -15.82
C PRO A 10 -3.19 7.55 -15.94
N PHE A 11 -2.22 6.97 -15.24
CA PHE A 11 -0.83 7.41 -15.33
C PHE A 11 -0.23 7.15 -16.72
N ASP A 12 -0.58 6.02 -17.35
CA ASP A 12 -0.18 5.72 -18.73
C ASP A 12 -0.68 6.78 -19.72
N ASP A 13 -1.95 7.19 -19.59
CA ASP A 13 -2.55 8.24 -20.43
C ASP A 13 -1.90 9.62 -20.16
N THR A 14 -1.53 9.91 -18.90
CA THR A 14 -0.70 11.09 -18.53
C THR A 14 0.67 11.06 -19.18
N LEU A 15 1.37 9.91 -19.13
CA LEU A 15 2.70 9.75 -19.73
C LEU A 15 2.65 9.89 -21.26
N ALA A 16 1.62 9.35 -21.91
CA ALA A 16 1.40 9.55 -23.34
C ALA A 16 1.16 11.04 -23.69
N SER A 17 0.40 11.75 -22.84
CA SER A 17 0.16 13.19 -22.99
C SER A 17 1.45 14.01 -22.84
N LEU A 18 2.30 13.65 -21.88
CA LEU A 18 3.62 14.25 -21.68
C LEU A 18 4.58 13.98 -22.86
N GLU A 19 4.61 12.75 -23.38
CA GLU A 19 5.42 12.39 -24.55
C GLU A 19 5.02 13.23 -25.78
N ALA A 20 3.71 13.39 -26.01
CA ALA A 20 3.18 14.24 -27.07
C ALA A 20 3.53 15.74 -26.87
N LEU A 21 3.49 16.24 -25.62
CA LEU A 21 3.86 17.61 -25.29
C LEU A 21 5.35 17.87 -25.58
N VAL A 22 6.23 16.97 -25.16
CA VAL A 22 7.68 17.06 -25.37
C VAL A 22 8.04 16.96 -26.86
N ALA A 23 7.37 16.09 -27.61
CA ALA A 23 7.55 15.99 -29.06
C ALA A 23 7.19 17.30 -29.79
N ARG A 24 6.12 17.98 -29.34
CA ARG A 24 5.70 19.28 -29.89
C ARG A 24 6.61 20.43 -29.43
N ARG A 25 7.16 20.34 -28.22
CA ARG A 25 8.02 21.37 -27.61
C ARG A 25 9.13 20.70 -26.79
N PRO A 26 10.38 20.68 -27.29
CA PRO A 26 11.49 20.09 -26.56
C PRO A 26 11.90 20.97 -25.37
N CYS A 27 11.13 20.92 -24.28
CA CYS A 27 11.40 21.60 -23.00
C CYS A 27 12.28 20.74 -22.07
N ILE A 28 12.29 19.42 -22.29
CA ILE A 28 13.17 18.44 -21.64
C ILE A 28 13.78 17.52 -22.69
N ARG A 29 14.72 16.66 -22.29
CA ARG A 29 15.22 15.63 -23.21
C ARG A 29 14.07 14.72 -23.64
N PRO A 30 14.00 14.33 -24.92
CA PRO A 30 13.04 13.33 -25.38
C PRO A 30 13.14 12.07 -24.52
N PHE A 31 11.99 11.50 -24.18
CA PHE A 31 11.89 10.24 -23.46
C PHE A 31 10.87 9.35 -24.16
N ALA A 32 10.95 8.04 -23.90
CA ALA A 32 10.03 7.05 -24.43
C ALA A 32 9.37 6.27 -23.28
N VAL A 33 8.09 5.95 -23.46
CA VAL A 33 7.32 5.15 -22.50
C VAL A 33 7.31 3.69 -22.95
N VAL A 34 8.09 2.86 -22.25
CA VAL A 34 8.01 1.39 -22.36
C VAL A 34 6.98 0.88 -21.36
N ARG A 35 5.95 0.19 -21.84
CA ARG A 35 4.87 -0.40 -21.03
C ARG A 35 5.09 -1.89 -20.88
N MET A 36 4.92 -2.42 -19.68
CA MET A 36 4.96 -3.85 -19.41
C MET A 36 3.67 -4.27 -18.70
N GLY A 37 3.17 -5.46 -19.02
CA GLY A 37 1.99 -6.04 -18.36
C GLY A 37 1.46 -7.26 -19.11
N ALA A 38 0.73 -8.11 -18.39
CA ALA A 38 0.13 -9.32 -18.96
C ALA A 38 -1.10 -9.02 -19.84
N THR A 39 -1.83 -7.93 -19.54
CA THR A 39 -3.09 -7.54 -20.19
C THR A 39 -3.01 -6.12 -20.79
N SER A 40 -1.86 -5.78 -21.38
CA SER A 40 -1.64 -4.44 -21.96
C SER A 40 -2.60 -4.10 -23.10
N ARG A 41 -2.84 -2.79 -23.30
CA ARG A 41 -3.59 -2.28 -24.46
C ARG A 41 -2.96 -2.75 -25.78
N PRO A 42 -3.74 -2.88 -26.86
CA PRO A 42 -3.20 -3.00 -28.21
C PRO A 42 -2.18 -1.89 -28.46
N CYS A 43 -1.02 -2.28 -28.99
CA CYS A 43 0.04 -1.33 -29.32
C CYS A 43 -0.35 -0.61 -30.62
N PRO A 44 -0.28 0.74 -30.68
CA PRO A 44 -0.42 1.48 -31.93
C PRO A 44 0.50 0.91 -33.01
N ALA A 45 0.06 0.94 -34.29
CA ALA A 45 0.78 0.29 -35.40
C ALA A 45 2.20 0.86 -35.63
N ASP A 46 2.48 2.08 -35.17
CA ASP A 46 3.77 2.75 -35.22
C ASP A 46 4.71 2.36 -34.06
N ARG A 47 4.26 1.50 -33.14
CA ARG A 47 5.06 1.01 -32.00
C ARG A 47 5.18 -0.50 -32.01
N ARG A 48 6.33 -1.01 -31.55
CA ARG A 48 6.61 -2.44 -31.47
C ARG A 48 6.08 -3.02 -30.15
N ARG A 49 5.25 -4.08 -30.25
CA ARG A 49 4.89 -4.95 -29.11
C ARG A 49 5.89 -6.10 -29.06
N PHE A 50 6.48 -6.32 -27.89
CA PHE A 50 7.24 -7.54 -27.61
C PHE A 50 6.32 -8.52 -26.89
N SER A 51 6.30 -9.76 -27.32
CA SER A 51 5.51 -10.86 -26.74
C SER A 51 6.37 -12.10 -26.67
N LEU A 52 6.01 -13.05 -25.81
CA LEU A 52 6.68 -14.35 -25.77
C LEU A 52 6.56 -15.05 -27.13
N GLU A 53 7.69 -15.42 -27.69
CA GLU A 53 7.80 -16.22 -28.90
C GLU A 53 7.99 -17.70 -28.54
N ASP A 54 7.89 -18.60 -29.53
CA ASP A 54 8.06 -20.05 -29.27
C ASP A 54 9.48 -20.38 -28.77
N GLU A 55 10.47 -19.57 -29.14
CA GLU A 55 11.87 -19.70 -28.71
C GLU A 55 12.08 -19.35 -27.23
N ASP A 56 11.19 -18.56 -26.62
CA ASP A 56 11.25 -18.14 -25.21
C ASP A 56 10.73 -19.21 -24.23
N ARG A 57 10.25 -20.35 -24.75
CA ARG A 57 9.54 -21.39 -23.99
C ARG A 57 10.49 -22.44 -23.40
N GLU A 58 11.32 -22.02 -22.45
CA GLU A 58 12.18 -22.92 -21.66
C GLU A 58 11.31 -23.92 -20.82
N PRO A 59 11.76 -25.17 -20.57
CA PRO A 59 11.01 -26.15 -19.76
C PRO A 59 10.45 -25.66 -18.42
N ARG A 60 11.16 -24.77 -17.70
CA ARG A 60 10.69 -24.19 -16.44
C ARG A 60 9.54 -23.19 -16.64
N ILE A 61 9.56 -22.44 -17.74
CA ILE A 61 8.49 -21.53 -18.14
C ILE A 61 7.27 -22.35 -18.57
N LEU A 62 7.50 -23.40 -19.36
CA LEU A 62 6.46 -24.35 -19.78
C LEU A 62 5.80 -25.04 -18.59
N GLN A 63 6.54 -25.50 -17.59
CA GLN A 63 5.95 -26.10 -16.38
C GLN A 63 4.96 -25.15 -15.69
N ARG A 64 5.25 -23.85 -15.67
CA ARG A 64 4.36 -22.84 -15.07
C ARG A 64 3.20 -22.48 -15.98
N LEU A 65 3.44 -22.32 -17.28
CA LEU A 65 2.42 -21.92 -18.27
C LEU A 65 1.44 -23.06 -18.58
N GLN A 66 1.96 -24.29 -18.66
CA GLN A 66 1.24 -25.49 -19.07
C GLN A 66 0.75 -26.33 -17.88
N ALA A 67 0.93 -25.89 -16.63
CA ALA A 67 0.34 -26.54 -15.47
C ALA A 67 -1.17 -26.73 -15.69
N GLY A 68 -1.62 -27.98 -15.85
CA GLY A 68 -3.00 -28.33 -16.20
C GLY A 68 -3.22 -28.90 -17.60
N LEU A 69 -2.38 -28.55 -18.60
CA LEU A 69 -2.61 -28.92 -20.01
C LEU A 69 -2.38 -30.42 -20.30
N ASP A 70 -1.67 -31.14 -19.44
CA ASP A 70 -1.50 -32.60 -19.52
C ASP A 70 -2.54 -33.38 -18.69
N GLY A 71 -3.56 -32.70 -18.17
CA GLY A 71 -4.59 -33.28 -17.31
C GLY A 71 -4.20 -33.39 -15.82
N ARG A 72 -3.03 -32.87 -15.42
CA ARG A 72 -2.57 -32.84 -14.02
C ARG A 72 -2.46 -31.40 -13.51
N GLY A 73 -2.95 -31.15 -12.30
CA GLY A 73 -2.77 -29.84 -11.64
C GLY A 73 -3.57 -28.70 -12.27
N GLY A 74 -4.59 -29.02 -13.07
CA GLY A 74 -5.41 -28.04 -13.78
C GLY A 74 -6.20 -27.12 -12.85
N LYS A 75 -6.48 -25.91 -13.33
CA LYS A 75 -7.26 -24.91 -12.60
C LYS A 75 -8.70 -25.02 -13.07
N GLN A 76 -9.63 -25.34 -12.19
CA GLN A 76 -11.05 -25.50 -12.49
C GLN A 76 -11.82 -24.28 -12.02
N LEU A 77 -12.34 -23.49 -12.95
CA LEU A 77 -13.22 -22.35 -12.65
C LEU A 77 -14.64 -22.84 -12.38
N GLU A 78 -15.14 -22.52 -11.20
CA GLU A 78 -16.53 -22.72 -10.79
C GLU A 78 -17.19 -21.36 -10.62
N LEU A 79 -18.27 -21.07 -11.36
CA LEU A 79 -19.07 -19.88 -11.13
C LEU A 79 -20.19 -20.17 -10.12
N ARG A 80 -20.33 -19.31 -9.13
CA ARG A 80 -21.34 -19.41 -8.09
C ARG A 80 -22.12 -18.11 -7.96
N VAL A 81 -23.43 -18.16 -8.17
CA VAL A 81 -24.31 -17.00 -8.02
C VAL A 81 -24.80 -16.91 -6.57
N VAL A 82 -24.57 -15.78 -5.92
CA VAL A 82 -24.98 -15.50 -4.54
C VAL A 82 -25.67 -14.14 -4.43
N SER A 83 -26.29 -13.88 -3.27
CA SER A 83 -26.67 -12.52 -2.90
C SER A 83 -25.43 -11.74 -2.42
N LYS A 84 -25.43 -10.40 -2.60
CA LYS A 84 -24.33 -9.52 -2.17
C LYS A 84 -23.93 -9.72 -0.70
N ALA A 85 -24.91 -9.83 0.20
CA ALA A 85 -24.67 -10.06 1.62
C ALA A 85 -24.19 -11.48 1.95
N GLY A 86 -24.32 -12.43 1.01
CA GLY A 86 -23.95 -13.82 1.19
C GLY A 86 -22.51 -14.16 0.78
N ALA A 87 -21.81 -13.30 0.05
CA ALA A 87 -20.52 -13.62 -0.56
C ALA A 87 -19.44 -14.04 0.46
N SER A 88 -19.20 -13.22 1.49
CA SER A 88 -18.24 -13.52 2.56
C SER A 88 -18.55 -14.83 3.29
N SER A 89 -19.84 -15.11 3.50
CA SER A 89 -20.30 -16.33 4.16
C SER A 89 -20.15 -17.58 3.27
N ASP A 90 -20.48 -17.47 1.98
CA ASP A 90 -20.31 -18.57 1.03
C ASP A 90 -18.83 -18.96 0.89
N LEU A 91 -17.93 -17.98 0.69
CA LEU A 91 -16.49 -18.26 0.63
C LEU A 91 -15.95 -18.89 1.91
N ALA A 92 -16.36 -18.39 3.08
CA ALA A 92 -15.92 -18.95 4.34
C ALA A 92 -16.38 -20.41 4.51
N THR A 93 -17.61 -20.73 4.10
CA THR A 93 -18.15 -22.10 4.12
C THR A 93 -17.36 -22.99 3.15
N TRP A 94 -17.24 -22.56 1.90
CA TRP A 94 -16.50 -23.27 0.87
C TRP A 94 -15.04 -23.55 1.24
N ALA A 95 -14.36 -22.57 1.84
CA ALA A 95 -12.97 -22.72 2.23
C ALA A 95 -12.79 -23.80 3.30
N VAL A 96 -13.71 -23.87 4.27
CA VAL A 96 -13.70 -24.90 5.31
C VAL A 96 -14.01 -26.28 4.72
N GLU A 97 -15.03 -26.38 3.87
CA GLU A 97 -15.38 -27.65 3.19
C GLU A 97 -14.21 -28.15 2.33
N THR A 98 -13.56 -27.25 1.60
CA THR A 98 -12.38 -27.55 0.77
C THR A 98 -11.21 -28.02 1.65
N ALA A 99 -10.97 -27.35 2.78
CA ALA A 99 -9.92 -27.75 3.72
C ALA A 99 -10.17 -29.13 4.33
N GLN A 100 -11.42 -29.45 4.67
CA GLN A 100 -11.79 -30.76 5.21
C GLN A 100 -11.68 -31.87 4.16
N GLY A 101 -12.13 -31.59 2.92
CA GLY A 101 -12.05 -32.55 1.81
C GLY A 101 -10.62 -32.88 1.36
N ALA A 102 -9.68 -31.95 1.57
CA ALA A 102 -8.28 -32.09 1.19
C ALA A 102 -7.32 -32.06 2.39
N ILE A 103 -7.77 -32.43 3.60
CA ILE A 103 -7.01 -32.20 4.84
C ILE A 103 -5.61 -32.85 4.85
N GLU A 104 -5.48 -34.03 4.23
CA GLU A 104 -4.21 -34.75 4.07
C GLU A 104 -3.21 -34.00 3.17
N GLU A 105 -3.72 -33.19 2.23
CA GLU A 105 -2.90 -32.37 1.33
C GLU A 105 -2.49 -31.03 1.96
N LYS A 106 -3.01 -30.71 3.15
CA LYS A 106 -2.68 -29.51 3.93
C LYS A 106 -2.79 -28.23 3.09
N PRO A 107 -3.97 -27.96 2.51
CA PRO A 107 -4.13 -27.02 1.41
C PRO A 107 -3.89 -25.57 1.83
N ALA A 108 -3.32 -24.78 0.92
CA ALA A 108 -3.30 -23.34 0.97
C ALA A 108 -4.53 -22.77 0.23
N ILE A 109 -5.45 -22.13 0.94
CA ILE A 109 -6.72 -21.65 0.38
C ILE A 109 -6.80 -20.12 0.48
N GLY A 110 -6.99 -19.44 -0.64
CA GLY A 110 -7.17 -17.98 -0.67
C GLY A 110 -8.62 -17.57 -0.83
N LEU A 111 -9.01 -16.50 -0.15
CA LEU A 111 -10.26 -15.78 -0.30
C LEU A 111 -9.91 -14.34 -0.69
N VAL A 112 -10.19 -13.95 -1.94
CA VAL A 112 -9.88 -12.62 -2.48
C VAL A 112 -11.16 -11.82 -2.69
N LEU A 113 -11.31 -10.75 -1.94
CA LEU A 113 -12.49 -9.89 -1.94
C LEU A 113 -12.15 -8.55 -2.58
N ASN A 114 -13.13 -7.92 -3.22
CA ASN A 114 -12.95 -6.64 -3.91
C ASN A 114 -12.87 -5.47 -2.94
N THR A 115 -13.44 -5.59 -1.73
CA THR A 115 -13.44 -4.53 -0.72
C THR A 115 -12.84 -4.99 0.61
N VAL A 116 -12.22 -4.05 1.33
CA VAL A 116 -11.67 -4.28 2.68
C VAL A 116 -12.75 -4.71 3.66
N ARG A 117 -13.96 -4.14 3.54
CA ARG A 117 -15.11 -4.54 4.37
C ARG A 117 -15.50 -6.00 4.14
N ALA A 118 -15.64 -6.42 2.89
CA ALA A 118 -15.95 -7.82 2.56
C ALA A 118 -14.85 -8.78 3.04
N ALA A 119 -13.58 -8.39 2.95
CA ALA A 119 -12.45 -9.15 3.48
C ALA A 119 -12.53 -9.29 5.01
N ARG A 120 -12.83 -8.22 5.75
CA ARG A 120 -13.02 -8.27 7.21
C ARG A 120 -14.20 -9.18 7.60
N ASP A 121 -15.31 -9.06 6.89
CA ASP A 121 -16.51 -9.86 7.14
C ASP A 121 -16.21 -11.35 6.83
N ALA A 122 -15.47 -11.65 5.76
CA ALA A 122 -15.00 -13.00 5.42
C ALA A 122 -14.01 -13.57 6.45
N HIS A 123 -13.07 -12.76 6.93
CA HIS A 123 -12.14 -13.17 8.00
C HIS A 123 -12.89 -13.54 9.28
N THR A 124 -13.87 -12.72 9.67
CA THR A 124 -14.68 -12.96 10.88
C THR A 124 -15.46 -14.27 10.77
N GLU A 125 -16.14 -14.46 9.65
CA GLU A 125 -16.96 -15.65 9.43
C GLU A 125 -16.12 -16.92 9.23
N LEU A 126 -14.97 -16.82 8.55
CA LEU A 126 -14.04 -17.93 8.38
C LEU A 126 -13.50 -18.41 9.73
N ARG A 127 -13.04 -17.51 10.60
CA ARG A 127 -12.55 -17.90 11.94
C ARG A 127 -13.64 -18.55 12.78
N LYS A 128 -14.89 -18.07 12.68
CA LYS A 128 -16.03 -18.70 13.34
C LYS A 128 -16.24 -20.14 12.85
N ARG A 129 -16.28 -20.35 11.53
CA ARG A 129 -16.49 -21.68 10.95
C ARG A 129 -15.34 -22.65 11.18
N LEU A 130 -14.10 -22.17 11.21
CA LEU A 130 -12.95 -22.98 11.57
C LEU A 130 -13.11 -23.55 12.99
N ARG A 131 -13.58 -22.75 13.96
CA ARG A 131 -13.87 -23.24 15.32
C ARG A 131 -14.95 -24.31 15.32
N GLU A 132 -16.05 -24.08 14.58
CA GLU A 132 -17.16 -25.04 14.46
C GLU A 132 -16.70 -26.37 13.82
N ALA A 133 -15.77 -26.30 12.87
CA ALA A 133 -15.19 -27.43 12.17
C ALA A 133 -14.01 -28.10 12.91
N SER A 134 -13.67 -27.65 14.12
CA SER A 134 -12.49 -28.11 14.88
C SER A 134 -11.15 -27.96 14.14
N LEU A 135 -11.06 -26.94 13.28
CA LEU A 135 -9.84 -26.48 12.62
C LEU A 135 -9.26 -25.27 13.37
N ASP A 136 -7.98 -24.99 13.15
CA ASP A 136 -7.28 -23.89 13.81
C ASP A 136 -7.79 -22.51 13.31
N PRO A 137 -8.47 -21.70 14.14
CA PRO A 137 -8.93 -20.37 13.75
C PRO A 137 -7.81 -19.34 13.62
N ASP A 138 -6.59 -19.65 14.06
CA ASP A 138 -5.42 -18.80 13.94
C ASP A 138 -4.58 -19.15 12.70
N ALA A 139 -4.99 -20.15 11.90
CA ALA A 139 -4.40 -20.48 10.61
C ALA A 139 -4.81 -19.53 9.46
N VAL A 140 -5.35 -18.35 9.79
CA VAL A 140 -5.86 -17.37 8.84
C VAL A 140 -4.93 -16.15 8.79
N LEU A 141 -4.28 -15.94 7.65
CA LEU A 141 -3.50 -14.73 7.37
C LEU A 141 -4.39 -13.70 6.68
N VAL A 142 -4.31 -12.44 7.13
CA VAL A 142 -4.94 -11.30 6.45
C VAL A 142 -3.89 -10.47 5.74
N LEU A 143 -4.09 -10.20 4.45
CA LEU A 143 -3.27 -9.27 3.67
C LEU A 143 -4.16 -8.30 2.89
N THR A 144 -4.12 -7.02 3.25
CA THR A 144 -4.88 -5.99 2.54
C THR A 144 -4.03 -4.78 2.22
N GLY A 145 -4.42 -4.03 1.19
CA GLY A 145 -3.81 -2.73 0.91
C GLY A 145 -4.08 -1.65 1.97
N SER A 146 -4.86 -1.98 3.00
CA SER A 146 -5.29 -1.06 4.07
C SER A 146 -4.50 -1.18 5.36
N MET A 147 -3.68 -2.21 5.52
CA MET A 147 -2.92 -2.45 6.75
C MET A 147 -1.72 -1.52 6.88
N ARG A 148 -1.09 -1.48 8.07
CA ARG A 148 0.10 -0.67 8.29
C ARG A 148 1.29 -1.25 7.52
N GLY A 149 2.10 -0.37 6.92
CA GLY A 149 3.25 -0.80 6.14
C GLY A 149 4.26 -1.62 6.96
N ILE A 150 4.49 -1.25 8.22
CA ILE A 150 5.41 -1.95 9.12
C ILE A 150 4.98 -3.40 9.39
N GLU A 151 3.68 -3.63 9.57
CA GLU A 151 3.13 -4.97 9.81
C GLU A 151 3.23 -5.83 8.55
N ARG A 152 2.89 -5.26 7.38
CA ARG A 152 3.08 -5.93 6.10
C ARG A 152 4.53 -6.36 5.92
N ASP A 153 5.48 -5.44 6.17
CA ASP A 153 6.91 -5.71 6.01
C ASP A 153 7.38 -6.83 6.96
N GLU A 154 6.84 -6.90 8.18
CA GLU A 154 7.10 -7.97 9.14
C GLU A 154 6.54 -9.32 8.70
N ILE A 155 5.31 -9.34 8.17
CA ILE A 155 4.65 -10.56 7.67
C ILE A 155 5.42 -11.16 6.49
N VAL A 156 5.85 -10.33 5.54
CA VAL A 156 6.55 -10.82 4.34
C VAL A 156 8.03 -11.09 4.57
N SER A 157 8.56 -10.72 5.74
CA SER A 157 9.96 -10.94 6.10
C SER A 157 10.28 -12.44 6.12
N ARG A 158 11.40 -12.81 5.46
CA ARG A 158 11.93 -14.18 5.50
C ARG A 158 12.47 -14.57 6.86
N GLU A 159 12.92 -13.59 7.63
CA GLU A 159 13.49 -13.76 8.96
C GLU A 159 12.42 -13.58 10.06
N GLY A 160 11.17 -13.27 9.67
CA GLY A 160 10.07 -13.01 10.57
C GLY A 160 9.72 -14.23 11.41
N THR A 161 9.72 -14.07 12.73
CA THR A 161 9.33 -15.10 13.70
C THR A 161 7.92 -14.93 14.24
N SER A 162 7.16 -13.93 13.76
CA SER A 162 5.77 -13.75 14.16
C SER A 162 4.89 -14.92 13.67
N PRO A 163 3.77 -15.22 14.35
CA PRO A 163 2.79 -16.20 13.87
C PRO A 163 2.37 -15.95 12.42
N GLU A 164 2.12 -14.70 12.06
CA GLU A 164 1.69 -14.28 10.73
C GLU A 164 2.79 -14.45 9.68
N ALA A 165 4.05 -14.17 10.02
CA ALA A 165 5.17 -14.42 9.12
C ALA A 165 5.35 -15.92 8.84
N ARG A 166 5.14 -16.78 9.86
CA ARG A 166 5.13 -18.24 9.65
C ARG A 166 3.98 -18.70 8.74
N LEU A 167 2.78 -18.12 8.89
CA LEU A 167 1.67 -18.39 7.99
C LEU A 167 1.96 -17.93 6.56
N TYR A 168 2.58 -16.77 6.40
CA TYR A 168 3.00 -16.29 5.08
C TYR A 168 3.96 -17.27 4.41
N GLN A 169 4.94 -17.83 5.13
CA GLN A 169 5.83 -18.86 4.55
C GLN A 169 5.07 -20.11 4.08
N ARG A 170 3.95 -20.47 4.74
CA ARG A 170 3.06 -21.56 4.33
C ARG A 170 2.14 -21.22 3.16
N LEU A 171 2.12 -19.97 2.71
CA LEU A 171 1.33 -19.50 1.56
C LEU A 171 2.24 -19.06 0.39
N ARG A 172 3.54 -19.04 0.60
CA ARG A 172 4.52 -18.51 -0.34
C ARG A 172 4.79 -19.47 -1.50
N ALA A 173 5.20 -18.93 -2.65
CA ALA A 173 5.76 -19.75 -3.73
C ALA A 173 7.01 -20.51 -3.26
N GLY A 174 7.01 -21.83 -3.47
CA GLY A 174 8.08 -22.72 -2.99
C GLY A 174 7.98 -23.04 -1.50
N ARG A 175 6.80 -22.87 -0.91
CA ARG A 175 6.49 -23.31 0.45
C ARG A 175 6.81 -24.78 0.66
N ASP A 176 7.12 -25.11 1.91
CA ASP A 176 7.11 -26.49 2.37
C ASP A 176 5.68 -27.02 2.43
N ARG A 177 5.34 -27.93 1.51
CA ARG A 177 4.02 -28.56 1.43
C ARG A 177 3.81 -29.63 2.52
N ASP A 178 4.86 -30.01 3.25
CA ASP A 178 4.77 -30.92 4.39
C ASP A 178 4.44 -30.20 5.71
N ALA A 179 4.45 -28.86 5.73
CA ALA A 179 4.13 -28.05 6.89
C ALA A 179 2.73 -28.37 7.47
N ALA A 180 2.56 -28.26 8.79
CA ALA A 180 1.40 -28.81 9.50
C ALA A 180 0.07 -28.07 9.20
N GLY A 181 -0.93 -28.81 8.70
CA GLY A 181 -2.35 -28.40 8.58
C GLY A 181 -2.67 -27.49 7.39
N PRO A 182 -3.96 -27.19 7.14
CA PRO A 182 -4.38 -26.21 6.14
C PRO A 182 -3.98 -24.78 6.53
N SER A 183 -3.83 -23.91 5.54
CA SER A 183 -3.57 -22.46 5.72
C SER A 183 -4.57 -21.65 4.90
N PHE A 184 -5.02 -20.54 5.46
CA PHE A 184 -5.99 -19.67 4.82
C PHE A 184 -5.42 -18.27 4.62
N LEU A 185 -5.70 -17.69 3.48
CA LEU A 185 -5.39 -16.30 3.16
C LEU A 185 -6.69 -15.55 2.90
N VAL A 186 -6.93 -14.47 3.65
CA VAL A 186 -7.99 -13.50 3.33
C VAL A 186 -7.32 -12.25 2.81
N ALA A 187 -7.63 -11.88 1.58
CA ALA A 187 -6.96 -10.78 0.91
C ALA A 187 -7.88 -9.89 0.07
N THR A 188 -7.34 -8.74 -0.31
CA THR A 188 -7.89 -7.85 -1.35
C THR A 188 -7.01 -7.89 -2.59
N SER A 189 -7.24 -7.02 -3.58
CA SER A 189 -6.42 -6.90 -4.80
C SER A 189 -4.92 -6.66 -4.56
N CYS A 190 -4.49 -6.35 -3.33
CA CYS A 190 -3.08 -6.18 -2.99
C CYS A 190 -2.17 -7.38 -3.30
N ILE A 191 -2.72 -8.59 -3.47
CA ILE A 191 -1.92 -9.78 -3.83
C ILE A 191 -1.71 -9.93 -5.35
N GLU A 192 -2.43 -9.13 -6.16
CA GLU A 192 -2.37 -9.17 -7.64
C GLU A 192 -1.00 -8.73 -8.17
N VAL A 193 -0.24 -7.92 -7.41
CA VAL A 193 1.08 -7.43 -7.80
C VAL A 193 2.09 -7.67 -6.69
N GLY A 194 3.32 -8.06 -7.07
CA GLY A 194 4.47 -8.10 -6.16
C GLY A 194 4.41 -9.14 -5.03
N ALA A 195 3.27 -9.82 -4.83
CA ALA A 195 3.12 -10.86 -3.81
C ALA A 195 3.58 -12.24 -4.32
N ASP A 196 4.58 -12.81 -3.64
CA ASP A 196 5.15 -14.13 -3.93
C ASP A 196 4.32 -15.27 -3.32
N ILE A 197 3.03 -15.34 -3.68
CA ILE A 197 2.05 -16.27 -3.09
C ILE A 197 1.74 -17.43 -4.06
N ASP A 198 1.57 -18.63 -3.51
CA ASP A 198 1.12 -19.83 -4.21
C ASP A 198 0.02 -20.53 -3.40
N LEU A 199 -1.19 -20.58 -3.97
CA LEU A 199 -2.40 -21.15 -3.39
C LEU A 199 -2.76 -22.44 -4.12
N ASP A 200 -3.34 -23.41 -3.39
CA ASP A 200 -3.91 -24.61 -3.99
C ASP A 200 -5.34 -24.38 -4.49
N HIS A 201 -6.12 -23.58 -3.77
CA HIS A 201 -7.50 -23.22 -4.13
C HIS A 201 -7.74 -21.71 -3.92
N LEU A 202 -8.64 -21.13 -4.71
CA LEU A 202 -8.98 -19.71 -4.64
C LEU A 202 -10.50 -19.49 -4.71
N GLY A 203 -11.04 -18.81 -3.72
CA GLY A 203 -12.36 -18.21 -3.75
C GLY A 203 -12.21 -16.72 -4.03
N THR A 204 -12.92 -16.18 -5.00
CA THR A 204 -12.83 -14.76 -5.36
C THR A 204 -14.19 -14.19 -5.71
N GLU A 205 -14.44 -12.93 -5.34
CA GLU A 205 -15.53 -12.17 -5.96
C GLU A 205 -15.23 -11.95 -7.44
N ALA A 206 -16.29 -11.87 -8.25
CA ALA A 206 -16.19 -11.51 -9.65
C ALA A 206 -15.55 -10.12 -9.77
N CYS A 207 -14.60 -10.00 -10.68
CA CYS A 207 -13.77 -8.81 -10.87
C CYS A 207 -13.50 -8.60 -12.35
N ALA A 208 -12.85 -7.48 -12.67
CA ALA A 208 -12.35 -7.23 -14.01
C ALA A 208 -11.40 -8.35 -14.48
N LEU A 209 -11.37 -8.58 -15.79
CA LEU A 209 -10.69 -9.72 -16.40
C LEU A 209 -9.18 -9.73 -16.11
N ASP A 210 -8.55 -8.57 -16.13
CA ASP A 210 -7.14 -8.39 -15.76
C ASP A 210 -6.89 -8.76 -14.29
N SER A 211 -7.70 -8.28 -13.35
CA SER A 211 -7.63 -8.72 -11.95
C SER A 211 -7.84 -10.23 -11.79
N LEU A 212 -8.81 -10.83 -12.51
CA LEU A 212 -9.04 -12.27 -12.46
C LEU A 212 -7.80 -13.05 -12.94
N VAL A 213 -7.19 -12.64 -14.05
CA VAL A 213 -5.95 -13.23 -14.57
C VAL A 213 -4.82 -13.12 -13.54
N GLN A 214 -4.67 -11.97 -12.88
CA GLN A 214 -3.63 -11.79 -11.85
C GLN A 214 -3.86 -12.67 -10.62
N ARG A 215 -5.10 -12.79 -10.16
CA ARG A 215 -5.50 -13.68 -9.06
C ARG A 215 -5.26 -15.15 -9.42
N LEU A 216 -5.61 -15.56 -10.64
CA LEU A 216 -5.30 -16.89 -11.17
C LEU A 216 -3.79 -17.16 -11.19
N GLY A 217 -2.97 -16.15 -11.44
CA GLY A 217 -1.51 -16.21 -11.36
C GLY A 217 -0.94 -16.50 -9.96
N ARG A 218 -1.79 -16.58 -8.92
CA ARG A 218 -1.45 -16.99 -7.54
C ARG A 218 -1.90 -18.40 -7.20
N VAL A 219 -2.65 -19.07 -8.08
CA VAL A 219 -3.10 -20.46 -7.90
C VAL A 219 -2.15 -21.39 -8.66
N ASN A 220 -1.68 -22.46 -8.02
CA ASN A 220 -0.69 -23.38 -8.57
C ASN A 220 0.42 -22.67 -9.37
N ARG A 221 0.96 -21.57 -8.79
CA ARG A 221 1.86 -20.61 -9.44
C ARG A 221 3.12 -21.26 -10.00
N ARG A 222 3.59 -22.32 -9.34
CA ARG A 222 4.80 -23.06 -9.73
C ARG A 222 4.52 -24.28 -10.61
N GLY A 223 3.26 -24.68 -10.79
CA GLY A 223 2.90 -25.91 -11.50
C GLY A 223 3.41 -27.18 -10.82
N GLU A 224 3.58 -27.14 -9.49
CA GLU A 224 4.11 -28.26 -8.70
C GLU A 224 2.98 -29.18 -8.18
N ARG A 225 1.74 -28.68 -8.13
CA ARG A 225 0.58 -29.45 -7.69
C ARG A 225 0.08 -30.33 -8.84
N THR A 226 -0.17 -31.61 -8.55
CA THR A 226 -0.73 -32.57 -9.51
C THR A 226 -2.24 -32.78 -9.35
N SER A 227 -2.79 -32.55 -8.16
CA SER A 227 -4.23 -32.53 -7.90
C SER A 227 -4.88 -31.27 -8.50
N PRO A 228 -6.14 -31.32 -8.96
CA PRO A 228 -6.83 -30.12 -9.45
C PRO A 228 -6.89 -29.00 -8.42
N SER A 229 -6.83 -27.77 -8.91
CA SER A 229 -7.02 -26.53 -8.15
C SER A 229 -8.39 -25.96 -8.45
N THR A 230 -9.20 -25.71 -7.43
CA THR A 230 -10.53 -25.11 -7.60
C THR A 230 -10.44 -23.59 -7.49
N VAL A 231 -11.03 -22.88 -8.46
CA VAL A 231 -11.18 -21.43 -8.45
C VAL A 231 -12.67 -21.10 -8.45
N ARG A 232 -13.24 -20.78 -7.29
CA ARG A 232 -14.64 -20.38 -7.14
C ARG A 232 -14.79 -18.88 -7.34
N VAL A 233 -15.50 -18.48 -8.39
CA VAL A 233 -15.85 -17.09 -8.68
C VAL A 233 -17.27 -16.81 -8.21
N LEU A 234 -17.45 -15.86 -7.31
CA LEU A 234 -18.76 -15.43 -6.83
C LEU A 234 -19.27 -14.25 -7.63
N THR A 235 -20.48 -14.38 -8.16
CA THR A 235 -21.18 -13.28 -8.84
C THR A 235 -22.52 -13.00 -8.19
N GLU A 236 -23.00 -11.76 -8.32
CA GLU A 236 -24.33 -11.37 -7.87
C GLU A 236 -25.38 -11.65 -8.95
N SER A 237 -26.56 -12.13 -8.54
CA SER A 237 -27.66 -12.45 -9.46
C SER A 237 -28.19 -11.26 -10.28
N LYS A 238 -27.91 -10.03 -9.85
CA LYS A 238 -28.22 -8.78 -10.56
C LYS A 238 -27.02 -7.83 -10.58
N GLY A 239 -25.81 -8.37 -10.64
CA GLY A 239 -24.59 -7.57 -10.67
C GLY A 239 -24.52 -6.67 -11.91
N SER A 240 -23.84 -5.53 -11.78
CA SER A 240 -23.48 -4.65 -12.88
C SER A 240 -21.97 -4.42 -12.90
N GLY A 241 -21.45 -3.87 -14.00
CA GLY A 241 -20.02 -3.57 -14.17
C GLY A 241 -19.19 -4.76 -14.65
N ALA A 242 -17.87 -4.58 -14.63
CA ALA A 242 -16.92 -5.52 -15.25
C ALA A 242 -16.97 -6.92 -14.62
N GLY A 243 -17.14 -7.03 -13.31
CA GLY A 243 -17.27 -8.33 -12.63
C GLY A 243 -18.47 -9.15 -13.12
N ALA A 244 -19.63 -8.52 -13.27
CA ALA A 244 -20.82 -9.18 -13.82
C ALA A 244 -20.61 -9.58 -15.29
N ALA A 245 -19.98 -8.72 -16.10
CA ALA A 245 -19.65 -9.02 -17.48
C ALA A 245 -18.67 -10.21 -17.60
N VAL A 246 -17.67 -10.29 -16.72
CA VAL A 246 -16.74 -11.43 -16.65
C VAL A 246 -17.46 -12.70 -16.22
N ALA A 247 -18.38 -12.63 -15.26
CA ALA A 247 -19.19 -13.79 -14.87
C ALA A 247 -20.02 -14.34 -16.04
N THR A 248 -20.74 -13.47 -16.75
CA THR A 248 -21.47 -13.84 -17.98
C THR A 248 -20.53 -14.42 -19.03
N TRP A 249 -19.36 -13.80 -19.23
CA TRP A 249 -18.37 -14.27 -20.19
C TRP A 249 -17.81 -15.65 -19.84
N VAL A 250 -17.57 -15.93 -18.56
CA VAL A 250 -17.14 -17.26 -18.08
C VAL A 250 -18.22 -18.31 -18.33
N GLU A 251 -19.51 -17.98 -18.11
CA GLU A 251 -20.63 -18.87 -18.48
C GLU A 251 -20.67 -19.13 -19.99
N GLU A 252 -20.54 -18.09 -20.81
CA GLU A 252 -20.51 -18.21 -22.28
C GLU A 252 -19.32 -19.05 -22.76
N LEU A 253 -18.14 -18.90 -22.16
CA LEU A 253 -16.97 -19.71 -22.48
C LEU A 253 -17.20 -21.19 -22.18
N GLY A 254 -17.82 -21.51 -21.04
CA GLY A 254 -18.19 -22.89 -20.70
C GLY A 254 -19.14 -23.52 -21.72
N GLN A 255 -20.06 -22.72 -22.30
CA GLN A 255 -20.96 -23.18 -23.36
C GLN A 255 -20.25 -23.34 -24.72
N MET A 256 -19.34 -22.42 -25.05
CA MET A 256 -18.66 -22.38 -26.34
C MET A 256 -17.55 -23.43 -26.47
N TYR A 257 -16.91 -23.77 -25.35
CA TYR A 257 -15.81 -24.73 -25.30
C TYR A 257 -16.14 -25.86 -24.32
N PRO A 258 -17.11 -26.75 -24.63
CA PRO A 258 -17.52 -27.83 -23.73
C PRO A 258 -16.39 -28.80 -23.40
N ASN A 259 -15.36 -28.90 -24.25
CA ASN A 259 -14.17 -29.73 -24.01
C ASN A 259 -13.19 -29.12 -22.99
N LEU A 260 -13.35 -27.82 -22.68
CA LEU A 260 -12.67 -27.18 -21.55
C LEU A 260 -13.47 -27.35 -20.26
N VAL A 261 -14.68 -27.91 -20.30
CA VAL A 261 -15.51 -28.14 -19.11
C VAL A 261 -15.31 -29.57 -18.62
N VAL A 262 -14.62 -29.73 -17.49
CA VAL A 262 -14.45 -31.03 -16.80
C VAL A 262 -15.32 -31.01 -15.55
N ASP A 263 -16.25 -31.97 -15.44
CA ASP A 263 -17.22 -32.08 -14.33
C ASP A 263 -18.01 -30.80 -14.03
N GLY A 264 -18.27 -29.96 -15.05
CA GLY A 264 -19.02 -28.71 -14.91
C GLY A 264 -18.18 -27.46 -14.59
N ALA A 265 -16.85 -27.57 -14.57
CA ALA A 265 -15.91 -26.46 -14.34
C ALA A 265 -15.00 -26.20 -15.55
N LEU A 266 -14.75 -24.93 -15.89
CA LEU A 266 -13.90 -24.53 -17.04
C LEU A 266 -12.41 -24.64 -16.69
N ASP A 267 -11.62 -25.31 -17.54
CA ASP A 267 -10.16 -25.41 -17.43
C ASP A 267 -9.52 -24.04 -17.69
N ALA A 268 -8.95 -23.49 -16.63
CA ALA A 268 -8.38 -22.17 -16.50
C ALA A 268 -6.85 -22.20 -16.45
N ALA A 269 -6.23 -23.19 -17.12
CA ALA A 269 -4.78 -23.29 -17.22
C ALA A 269 -4.13 -21.90 -17.47
N PRO A 270 -2.95 -21.61 -16.89
CA PRO A 270 -2.29 -20.30 -17.00
C PRO A 270 -2.05 -19.82 -18.44
N ASP A 271 -1.89 -20.72 -19.41
CA ASP A 271 -1.81 -20.41 -20.86
C ASP A 271 -3.16 -20.52 -21.59
N GLY A 272 -4.22 -21.00 -20.95
CA GLY A 272 -5.56 -21.19 -21.53
C GLY A 272 -6.42 -19.93 -21.44
N LEU A 273 -6.78 -19.52 -20.22
CA LEU A 273 -7.70 -18.38 -20.02
C LEU A 273 -7.09 -17.02 -20.42
N PRO A 274 -5.82 -16.68 -20.07
CA PRO A 274 -5.22 -15.40 -20.47
C PRO A 274 -4.96 -15.31 -21.99
N ARG A 275 -4.59 -16.43 -22.63
CA ARG A 275 -4.37 -16.47 -24.09
C ARG A 275 -5.67 -16.40 -24.86
N THR A 276 -6.73 -17.07 -24.40
CA THR A 276 -8.07 -16.97 -25.00
C THR A 276 -8.70 -15.59 -24.74
N ALA A 277 -8.51 -15.02 -23.55
CA ALA A 277 -8.86 -13.64 -23.23
C ALA A 277 -8.15 -12.64 -24.15
N ALA A 278 -6.82 -12.73 -24.25
CA ALA A 278 -6.02 -11.86 -25.11
C ALA A 278 -6.38 -12.02 -26.59
N ALA A 279 -6.55 -13.25 -27.08
CA ALA A 279 -6.97 -13.50 -28.46
C ALA A 279 -8.36 -12.93 -28.75
N LYS A 280 -9.31 -13.04 -27.82
CA LYS A 280 -10.68 -12.49 -27.97
C LYS A 280 -10.72 -10.96 -27.87
N LEU A 281 -9.79 -10.36 -27.12
CA LEU A 281 -9.60 -8.90 -27.07
C LEU A 281 -8.89 -8.36 -28.32
N ASP A 282 -7.91 -9.09 -28.86
CA ASP A 282 -7.17 -8.73 -30.08
C ASP A 282 -8.00 -9.05 -31.35
N SER A 283 -9.03 -9.89 -31.26
CA SER A 283 -9.96 -10.24 -32.34
C SER A 283 -11.39 -10.36 -31.79
N PRO A 284 -12.10 -9.24 -31.60
CA PRO A 284 -13.46 -9.22 -31.05
C PRO A 284 -14.47 -9.87 -32.01
N PRO A 285 -15.62 -10.37 -31.50
CA PRO A 285 -16.71 -10.87 -32.33
C PRO A 285 -17.25 -9.81 -33.31
N ASP A 286 -17.74 -10.26 -34.47
CA ASP A 286 -18.33 -9.39 -35.50
C ASP A 286 -19.39 -8.44 -34.89
N GLY A 287 -19.21 -7.13 -35.12
CA GLY A 287 -20.13 -6.09 -34.65
C GLY A 287 -19.84 -5.53 -33.25
N ILE A 288 -18.76 -5.95 -32.58
CA ILE A 288 -18.29 -5.35 -31.33
C ILE A 288 -16.88 -4.77 -31.55
N ASP A 289 -16.70 -3.49 -31.21
CA ASP A 289 -15.38 -2.85 -31.26
C ASP A 289 -14.45 -3.40 -30.15
N ALA A 290 -13.16 -3.58 -30.45
CA ALA A 290 -12.19 -4.12 -29.50
C ALA A 290 -12.05 -3.24 -28.24
N HIS A 291 -12.19 -1.93 -28.39
CA HIS A 291 -12.20 -0.98 -27.28
C HIS A 291 -13.42 -1.18 -26.38
N ASP A 292 -14.60 -1.30 -26.97
CA ASP A 292 -15.86 -1.52 -26.25
C ASP A 292 -15.86 -2.85 -25.49
N LEU A 293 -15.37 -3.93 -26.12
CA LEU A 293 -15.23 -5.22 -25.46
C LEU A 293 -14.29 -5.14 -24.27
N ARG A 294 -13.18 -4.39 -24.41
CA ARG A 294 -12.22 -4.24 -23.32
C ARG A 294 -12.77 -3.41 -22.17
N ILE A 295 -13.50 -2.33 -22.43
CA ILE A 295 -14.22 -1.57 -21.39
C ILE A 295 -15.19 -2.49 -20.64
N ARG A 296 -15.92 -3.35 -21.36
CA ARG A 296 -16.87 -4.28 -20.73
C ARG A 296 -16.19 -5.29 -19.81
N LEU A 297 -15.05 -5.85 -20.21
CA LEU A 297 -14.39 -6.94 -19.47
C LEU A 297 -13.37 -6.46 -18.43
N CYS A 298 -12.66 -5.37 -18.70
CA CYS A 298 -11.58 -4.83 -17.84
C CYS A 298 -12.02 -3.58 -17.05
N GLY A 299 -13.21 -3.06 -17.32
CA GLY A 299 -13.68 -1.78 -16.76
C GLY A 299 -13.30 -0.58 -17.62
N ALA A 300 -14.05 0.50 -17.46
CA ALA A 300 -13.72 1.78 -18.07
C ALA A 300 -12.52 2.40 -17.33
N PRO A 301 -11.51 2.92 -18.05
CA PRO A 301 -10.43 3.64 -17.39
C PRO A 301 -10.97 4.95 -16.79
N GLU A 302 -10.48 5.29 -15.60
CA GLU A 302 -10.82 6.57 -14.98
C GLU A 302 -10.33 7.74 -15.85
N PRO A 303 -11.17 8.77 -16.07
CA PRO A 303 -10.78 9.90 -16.90
C PRO A 303 -9.67 10.70 -16.25
N VAL A 304 -8.71 11.16 -17.05
CA VAL A 304 -7.59 11.99 -16.58
C VAL A 304 -7.80 13.43 -17.02
N PRO A 305 -7.62 14.43 -16.14
CA PRO A 305 -7.68 15.83 -16.56
C PRO A 305 -6.62 16.14 -17.62
N VAL A 306 -6.95 17.00 -18.58
CA VAL A 306 -5.97 17.41 -19.59
C VAL A 306 -4.79 18.12 -18.92
N LEU A 307 -3.59 17.54 -19.06
CA LEU A 307 -2.37 18.13 -18.55
C LEU A 307 -1.95 19.30 -19.44
N ASN A 308 -2.34 20.51 -19.02
CA ASN A 308 -2.02 21.74 -19.74
C ASN A 308 -0.76 22.42 -19.17
N ARG A 309 -0.29 23.47 -19.85
CA ARG A 309 0.93 24.18 -19.45
C ARG A 309 0.84 24.79 -18.06
N ALA A 310 -0.28 25.43 -17.69
CA ALA A 310 -0.41 26.09 -16.40
C ALA A 310 -0.28 25.07 -15.27
N THR A 311 -0.93 23.91 -15.40
CA THR A 311 -0.79 22.80 -14.45
C THR A 311 0.65 22.30 -14.32
N VAL A 312 1.38 22.18 -15.43
CA VAL A 312 2.80 21.78 -15.39
C VAL A 312 3.66 22.86 -14.72
N ASP A 313 3.41 24.14 -15.02
CA ASP A 313 4.10 25.26 -14.39
C ASP A 313 3.80 25.31 -12.87
N ASP A 314 2.58 24.98 -12.45
CA ASP A 314 2.17 24.88 -11.04
C ASP A 314 2.91 23.74 -10.31
N PHE A 315 2.96 22.54 -10.92
CA PHE A 315 3.70 21.41 -10.36
C PHE A 315 5.22 21.63 -10.32
N ALA A 316 5.76 22.48 -11.20
CA ALA A 316 7.17 22.84 -11.17
C ALA A 316 7.54 23.75 -9.99
N MET A 317 6.56 24.45 -9.39
CA MET A 317 6.76 25.33 -8.24
C MET A 317 6.70 24.55 -6.92
N THR A 318 7.69 23.68 -6.69
CA THR A 318 7.73 22.72 -5.56
C THR A 318 7.94 23.34 -4.18
N SER A 319 8.25 24.65 -4.09
CA SER A 319 8.48 25.36 -2.83
C SER A 319 7.21 25.91 -2.18
N LEU A 320 6.08 25.87 -2.86
CA LEU A 320 4.79 26.33 -2.34
C LEU A 320 4.04 25.15 -1.73
N GLY A 321 3.60 25.32 -0.49
CA GLY A 321 2.80 24.37 0.25
C GLY A 321 1.36 24.29 -0.28
N TRP A 322 0.61 23.33 0.27
CA TRP A 322 -0.78 23.08 -0.12
C TRP A 322 -1.71 24.27 0.16
N ASP A 323 -1.48 24.98 1.27
CA ASP A 323 -2.30 26.13 1.69
C ASP A 323 -1.87 27.45 1.00
N ASP A 324 -0.75 27.46 0.27
CA ASP A 324 -0.20 28.68 -0.34
C ASP A 324 -0.88 29.04 -1.68
N ALA A 325 -1.51 28.06 -2.35
CA ALA A 325 -2.21 28.26 -3.62
C ALA A 325 -3.23 27.13 -3.88
N ASP A 326 -4.35 27.47 -4.54
CA ASP A 326 -5.33 26.51 -5.04
C ASP A 326 -4.73 25.67 -6.18
N ARG A 327 -4.00 24.62 -5.81
CA ARG A 327 -3.30 23.73 -6.74
C ARG A 327 -4.10 22.46 -6.96
N PRO A 328 -4.17 21.95 -8.20
CA PRO A 328 -4.81 20.66 -8.43
C PRO A 328 -3.97 19.54 -7.85
N ASP A 329 -4.61 18.50 -7.32
CA ASP A 329 -3.91 17.34 -6.78
C ASP A 329 -3.25 16.53 -7.91
N VAL A 330 -1.95 16.27 -7.81
CA VAL A 330 -1.21 15.43 -8.76
C VAL A 330 -1.79 14.01 -8.82
N ALA A 331 -2.45 13.54 -7.75
CA ALA A 331 -3.13 12.25 -7.70
C ALA A 331 -4.14 12.06 -8.86
N LEU A 332 -4.78 13.13 -9.33
CA LEU A 332 -5.73 13.06 -10.45
C LEU A 332 -5.08 12.60 -11.77
N TRP A 333 -3.79 12.85 -11.96
CA TRP A 333 -3.02 12.40 -13.13
C TRP A 333 -2.35 11.04 -12.94
N LEU A 334 -2.24 10.58 -11.70
CA LEU A 334 -1.66 9.27 -11.36
C LEU A 334 -2.73 8.18 -11.26
N HIS A 335 -3.92 8.53 -10.75
CA HIS A 335 -4.99 7.61 -10.40
C HIS A 335 -6.30 7.87 -11.14
N GLY A 336 -6.41 8.98 -11.87
CA GLY A 336 -7.64 9.36 -12.58
C GLY A 336 -8.67 10.02 -11.66
N CYS A 337 -9.71 10.59 -12.27
CA CYS A 337 -10.84 11.18 -11.59
C CYS A 337 -11.92 10.12 -11.35
N ALA A 338 -11.84 9.42 -10.22
CA ALA A 338 -12.87 8.46 -9.83
C ALA A 338 -14.27 9.10 -9.82
N SER A 339 -15.26 8.41 -10.38
CA SER A 339 -16.61 8.94 -10.55
C SER A 339 -17.43 9.03 -9.25
N ASP A 340 -16.98 8.46 -8.13
CA ASP A 340 -17.76 8.30 -6.90
C ASP A 340 -16.92 8.44 -5.61
N ASP A 341 -17.60 8.54 -4.45
CA ASP A 341 -17.10 8.60 -3.05
C ASP A 341 -16.07 7.51 -2.66
N GLU A 342 -15.75 6.57 -3.56
CA GLU A 342 -14.78 5.50 -3.40
C GLU A 342 -13.31 5.95 -3.58
N GLY A 343 -13.07 7.16 -4.12
CA GLY A 343 -11.71 7.68 -4.36
C GLY A 343 -11.00 8.31 -3.16
N GLY A 344 -11.73 8.58 -2.07
CA GLY A 344 -11.19 9.25 -0.88
C GLY A 344 -10.71 8.24 0.16
N TYR A 345 -9.42 7.94 0.17
CA TYR A 345 -8.80 7.21 1.28
C TYR A 345 -8.34 8.17 2.38
N VAL A 346 -8.50 7.74 3.63
CA VAL A 346 -7.97 8.44 4.80
C VAL A 346 -6.86 7.58 5.40
N GLU A 347 -5.73 8.20 5.74
CA GLU A 347 -4.63 7.54 6.43
C GLU A 347 -4.72 7.82 7.92
N LEU A 348 -4.74 6.77 8.73
CA LEU A 348 -4.87 6.83 10.18
C LEU A 348 -3.59 6.32 10.84
N GLY A 349 -3.04 7.09 11.78
CA GLY A 349 -1.94 6.67 12.67
C GLY A 349 -2.40 6.69 14.13
N TRP A 350 -1.78 5.88 14.99
CA TRP A 350 -2.11 5.80 16.41
C TRP A 350 -0.88 6.14 17.24
N ARG A 351 -0.99 7.17 18.07
CA ARG A 351 0.10 7.79 18.81
C ARG A 351 -0.19 7.82 20.30
N THR A 352 0.71 7.23 21.07
CA THR A 352 0.68 7.24 22.53
C THR A 352 0.83 8.67 23.06
N GLU A 353 1.54 9.57 22.36
CA GLU A 353 1.68 10.96 22.82
C GLU A 353 0.33 11.68 22.95
N LEU A 354 -0.64 11.35 22.09
CA LEU A 354 -1.99 11.92 22.12
C LEU A 354 -2.85 11.37 23.25
N ASP A 355 -2.43 10.28 23.91
CA ASP A 355 -3.01 9.80 25.17
C ASP A 355 -2.46 10.54 26.40
N TRP A 356 -1.46 11.40 26.23
CA TRP A 356 -0.79 12.10 27.32
C TRP A 356 -1.02 13.60 27.30
N VAL A 357 -1.10 14.21 26.11
CA VAL A 357 -1.34 15.64 25.96
C VAL A 357 -2.82 15.95 25.72
N GLY A 358 -3.27 17.10 26.23
CA GLY A 358 -4.65 17.58 26.07
C GLY A 358 -4.78 18.91 25.33
N ALA A 359 -3.67 19.62 25.09
CA ALA A 359 -3.68 20.87 24.34
C ALA A 359 -3.51 20.62 22.83
N GLU A 360 -4.29 21.33 22.01
CA GLU A 360 -4.26 21.19 20.55
C GLU A 360 -2.93 21.63 19.94
N ALA A 361 -2.32 22.70 20.48
CA ALA A 361 -1.02 23.20 20.05
C ALA A 361 0.11 22.19 20.33
N ASP A 362 0.14 21.62 21.54
CA ASP A 362 1.11 20.59 21.93
C ASP A 362 1.02 19.36 21.00
N ALA A 363 -0.19 18.86 20.76
CA ALA A 363 -0.41 17.72 19.88
C ALA A 363 0.08 17.99 18.45
N ALA A 364 -0.19 19.19 17.93
CA ALA A 364 0.28 19.61 16.61
C ALA A 364 1.82 19.70 16.56
N GLY A 365 2.45 20.35 17.53
CA GLY A 365 3.91 20.52 17.60
C GLY A 365 4.66 19.18 17.74
N LEU A 366 4.12 18.26 18.55
CA LEU A 366 4.68 16.90 18.68
C LEU A 366 4.63 16.15 17.34
N LEU A 367 3.52 16.23 16.60
CA LEU A 367 3.40 15.57 15.30
C LEU A 367 4.20 16.29 14.20
N GLU A 368 4.43 17.59 14.31
CA GLU A 368 5.35 18.32 13.43
C GLU A 368 6.80 17.85 13.64
N ALA A 369 7.23 17.72 14.90
CA ALA A 369 8.56 17.25 15.25
C ALA A 369 8.78 15.76 14.96
N PHE A 370 7.72 14.95 15.12
CA PHE A 370 7.70 13.51 14.82
C PHE A 370 6.52 13.15 13.90
N PRO A 371 6.63 13.43 12.59
CA PRO A 371 5.54 13.18 11.62
C PRO A 371 5.12 11.72 11.52
N LEU A 372 3.87 11.51 11.09
CA LEU A 372 3.37 10.19 10.70
C LEU A 372 4.25 9.62 9.57
N ALA A 373 4.80 8.43 9.79
CA ALA A 373 5.53 7.72 8.76
C ALA A 373 4.57 6.92 7.86
N PRO A 374 4.80 6.81 6.55
CA PRO A 374 3.93 6.00 5.68
C PRO A 374 3.81 4.53 6.10
N ARG A 375 4.84 3.98 6.79
CA ARG A 375 4.83 2.61 7.31
C ARG A 375 3.99 2.46 8.59
N GLU A 376 3.68 3.56 9.25
CA GLU A 376 2.93 3.59 10.51
C GLU A 376 1.42 3.60 10.27
N THR A 377 0.96 4.20 9.18
CA THR A 377 -0.45 4.48 8.94
C THR A 377 -1.18 3.30 8.32
N ALA A 378 -2.43 3.09 8.75
CA ALA A 378 -3.39 2.24 8.08
C ALA A 378 -4.31 3.10 7.20
N ARG A 379 -4.95 2.50 6.20
CA ARG A 379 -5.83 3.20 5.26
C ARG A 379 -7.28 2.75 5.43
N CYS A 380 -8.24 3.64 5.30
CA CYS A 380 -9.66 3.28 5.27
C CYS A 380 -10.47 4.16 4.31
N THR A 381 -11.72 3.77 4.11
CA THR A 381 -12.69 4.61 3.38
C THR A 381 -13.02 5.85 4.19
N LEU A 382 -13.33 6.95 3.51
CA LEU A 382 -13.78 8.17 4.15
C LEU A 382 -15.01 7.94 5.06
N GLY A 383 -15.94 7.08 4.64
CA GLY A 383 -17.09 6.69 5.45
C GLY A 383 -16.72 5.93 6.73
N ASP A 384 -15.71 5.05 6.71
CA ASP A 384 -15.21 4.39 7.93
C ASP A 384 -14.52 5.38 8.86
N ALA A 385 -13.71 6.31 8.34
CA ALA A 385 -13.10 7.37 9.13
C ALA A 385 -14.16 8.22 9.83
N VAL A 386 -15.19 8.68 9.10
CA VAL A 386 -16.29 9.47 9.67
C VAL A 386 -17.06 8.68 10.74
N ARG A 387 -17.35 7.39 10.51
CA ARG A 387 -17.98 6.52 11.53
C ARG A 387 -17.13 6.42 12.80
N LEU A 388 -15.81 6.27 12.66
CA LEU A 388 -14.89 6.22 13.78
C LEU A 388 -14.88 7.55 14.55
N LEU A 389 -14.74 8.67 13.85
CA LEU A 389 -14.75 10.01 14.46
C LEU A 389 -16.06 10.30 15.21
N LYS A 390 -17.22 9.93 14.64
CA LYS A 390 -18.52 10.07 15.31
C LYS A 390 -18.60 9.27 16.60
N ARG A 391 -18.11 8.01 16.58
CA ARG A 391 -18.09 7.17 17.78
C ARG A 391 -17.20 7.78 18.86
N LEU A 392 -16.02 8.28 18.47
CA LEU A 392 -15.09 8.92 19.40
C LEU A 392 -15.69 10.19 20.02
N ARG A 393 -16.32 11.05 19.22
CA ARG A 393 -17.04 12.25 19.69
C ARG A 393 -18.14 11.90 20.69
N ALA A 394 -18.87 10.81 20.47
CA ALA A 394 -19.94 10.35 21.35
C ALA A 394 -19.42 9.76 22.69
N SER A 395 -18.13 9.43 22.79
CA SER A 395 -17.54 8.84 23.97
C SER A 395 -17.06 9.90 24.97
N GLN A 396 -17.60 9.86 26.19
CA GLN A 396 -17.15 10.72 27.29
C GLN A 396 -15.68 10.50 27.65
N GLN A 397 -15.16 9.27 27.47
CA GLN A 397 -13.76 8.95 27.73
C GLN A 397 -12.79 9.69 26.80
N HIS A 398 -13.23 10.01 25.58
CA HIS A 398 -12.39 10.64 24.56
C HIS A 398 -12.69 12.13 24.38
N ALA A 399 -13.73 12.69 25.01
CA ALA A 399 -14.16 14.07 24.80
C ALA A 399 -13.04 15.10 25.01
N ASP A 400 -12.21 14.91 26.05
CA ASP A 400 -11.07 15.80 26.37
C ASP A 400 -9.76 15.42 25.67
N ARG A 401 -9.76 14.36 24.87
CA ARG A 401 -8.59 13.95 24.09
C ARG A 401 -8.49 14.77 22.81
N VAL A 402 -7.28 14.81 22.27
CA VAL A 402 -6.96 15.52 21.03
C VAL A 402 -6.58 14.51 19.96
N LEU A 403 -7.09 14.72 18.75
CA LEU A 403 -6.54 14.12 17.54
C LEU A 403 -5.79 15.18 16.74
N VAL A 404 -4.97 14.77 15.78
CA VAL A 404 -4.27 15.69 14.89
C VAL A 404 -4.65 15.39 13.46
N VAL A 405 -5.10 16.41 12.73
CA VAL A 405 -5.39 16.34 11.30
C VAL A 405 -4.22 17.02 10.56
N ALA A 406 -3.53 16.27 9.72
CA ALA A 406 -2.44 16.78 8.90
C ALA A 406 -2.82 16.78 7.42
N ARG A 407 -2.65 17.93 6.75
CA ARG A 407 -2.87 18.09 5.31
C ARG A 407 -1.66 18.73 4.66
N GLY A 408 -1.16 18.12 3.59
CA GLY A 408 -0.04 18.65 2.83
C GLY A 408 1.24 18.89 3.63
N GLY A 409 1.36 18.40 4.87
CA GLY A 409 2.49 18.74 5.73
C GLY A 409 2.12 19.28 7.10
N SER A 410 0.99 19.99 7.19
CA SER A 410 0.70 20.89 8.29
C SER A 410 -0.24 20.23 9.31
N PRO A 411 0.25 19.85 10.50
CA PRO A 411 -0.59 19.26 11.54
C PRO A 411 -1.42 20.33 12.25
N ARG A 412 -2.69 20.01 12.55
CA ARG A 412 -3.56 20.81 13.41
C ARG A 412 -4.21 19.91 14.44
N GLY A 413 -4.02 20.23 15.72
CA GLY A 413 -4.71 19.55 16.81
C GLY A 413 -6.18 19.92 16.83
N GLN A 414 -7.03 18.96 17.20
CA GLN A 414 -8.45 19.18 17.39
C GLN A 414 -8.97 18.31 18.53
N ARG A 415 -9.66 18.92 19.48
CA ARG A 415 -10.33 18.21 20.57
C ARG A 415 -11.45 17.32 20.01
N ILE A 416 -11.46 16.06 20.41
CA ILE A 416 -12.40 15.04 19.90
C ILE A 416 -13.84 15.40 20.25
N GLY A 417 -14.10 15.90 21.48
CA GLY A 417 -15.44 16.35 21.90
C GLY A 417 -15.95 17.59 21.15
N SER A 418 -15.07 18.31 20.44
CA SER A 418 -15.39 19.51 19.65
C SER A 418 -15.38 19.26 18.14
N LEU A 419 -15.32 17.98 17.72
CA LEU A 419 -15.45 17.63 16.31
C LEU A 419 -16.84 18.03 15.78
N PRO A 420 -16.95 18.48 14.52
CA PRO A 420 -18.22 18.90 13.92
C PRO A 420 -19.33 17.87 14.04
N ASP A 421 -20.55 18.33 14.31
CA ASP A 421 -21.75 17.50 14.41
C ASP A 421 -22.25 17.03 13.05
N ASP A 422 -22.10 17.92 12.06
CA ASP A 422 -22.54 17.77 10.68
C ASP A 422 -21.65 16.80 9.90
N ASP A 423 -22.29 15.90 9.14
CA ASP A 423 -21.61 14.88 8.35
C ASP A 423 -20.74 15.53 7.27
N ALA A 424 -21.25 16.54 6.55
CA ALA A 424 -20.51 17.15 5.45
C ALA A 424 -19.25 17.88 5.95
N GLU A 425 -19.29 18.46 7.15
CA GLU A 425 -18.10 18.99 7.83
C GLU A 425 -17.10 17.91 8.23
N LEU A 426 -17.54 16.78 8.77
CA LEU A 426 -16.65 15.65 9.07
C LEU A 426 -16.04 15.03 7.83
N TYR A 427 -16.82 14.87 6.76
CA TYR A 427 -16.32 14.42 5.46
C TYR A 427 -15.26 15.39 4.93
N ARG A 428 -15.53 16.70 4.98
CA ARG A 428 -14.54 17.72 4.59
C ARG A 428 -13.30 17.69 5.46
N LEU A 429 -13.43 17.42 6.77
CA LEU A 429 -12.31 17.34 7.72
C LEU A 429 -11.40 16.14 7.40
N ALA A 430 -11.98 14.97 7.12
CA ALA A 430 -11.24 13.74 6.91
C ALA A 430 -10.72 13.55 5.47
N ALA A 431 -11.37 14.14 4.47
CA ALA A 431 -10.95 13.99 3.08
C ALA A 431 -9.52 14.49 2.84
N TRP A 432 -8.70 13.65 2.19
CA TRP A 432 -7.28 13.89 1.87
C TRP A 432 -6.38 14.23 3.06
N ALA A 433 -6.83 13.93 4.29
CA ALA A 433 -6.04 14.14 5.50
C ALA A 433 -5.35 12.85 5.96
N GLN A 434 -4.22 13.03 6.64
CA GLN A 434 -3.69 12.05 7.57
C GLN A 434 -4.20 12.40 8.97
N ILE A 435 -4.74 11.45 9.71
CA ILE A 435 -5.28 11.67 11.05
C ILE A 435 -4.48 10.83 12.05
N ALA A 436 -3.81 11.50 12.98
CA ALA A 436 -3.22 10.85 14.16
C ALA A 436 -4.26 10.79 15.27
N LEU A 437 -4.53 9.60 15.78
CA LEU A 437 -5.46 9.31 16.85
C LEU A 437 -4.69 8.89 18.12
N PRO A 438 -5.23 9.13 19.32
CA PRO A 438 -4.72 8.47 20.52
C PRO A 438 -4.80 6.94 20.39
N CYS A 439 -3.85 6.20 20.96
CA CYS A 439 -3.87 4.74 20.96
C CYS A 439 -5.11 4.19 21.68
N SER A 440 -5.59 4.89 22.71
CA SER A 440 -6.84 4.55 23.40
C SER A 440 -8.11 4.70 22.53
N ALA A 441 -8.03 5.39 21.39
CA ALA A 441 -9.19 5.57 20.50
C ALA A 441 -9.69 4.26 19.88
N GLY A 442 -8.88 3.20 19.86
CA GLY A 442 -9.23 1.98 19.13
C GLY A 442 -9.39 2.23 17.64
N GLY A 443 -10.27 1.47 17.00
CA GLY A 443 -10.58 1.62 15.58
C GLY A 443 -9.70 0.78 14.66
N TYR A 444 -8.78 -0.04 15.21
CA TYR A 444 -7.89 -0.90 14.44
C TYR A 444 -7.74 -2.27 15.09
N GLU A 445 -8.02 -3.34 14.34
CA GLU A 445 -7.88 -4.71 14.79
C GLU A 445 -7.65 -5.67 13.61
N HIS A 446 -6.90 -6.74 13.82
CA HIS A 446 -6.66 -7.77 12.79
C HIS A 446 -6.23 -7.20 11.43
N HIS A 447 -5.41 -6.14 11.45
CA HIS A 447 -4.94 -5.42 10.26
C HIS A 447 -6.00 -4.61 9.49
N PHE A 448 -7.21 -4.47 10.03
CA PHE A 448 -8.29 -3.67 9.49
C PHE A 448 -8.53 -2.42 10.31
N VAL A 449 -8.87 -1.32 9.64
CA VAL A 449 -9.59 -0.23 10.29
C VAL A 449 -11.03 -0.71 10.51
N ASN A 450 -11.43 -0.83 11.77
CA ASN A 450 -12.78 -1.17 12.17
C ASN A 450 -13.33 -0.09 13.11
N PRO A 451 -14.25 0.78 12.66
CA PRO A 451 -14.81 1.85 13.48
C PRO A 451 -15.45 1.39 14.79
N SER A 452 -15.85 0.12 14.90
CA SER A 452 -16.44 -0.46 16.10
C SER A 452 -15.43 -1.05 17.08
N ALA A 453 -14.16 -1.20 16.71
CA ALA A 453 -13.14 -1.80 17.58
C ALA A 453 -12.74 -0.83 18.70
N GLU A 454 -12.81 -1.26 19.97
CA GLU A 454 -12.53 -0.41 21.15
C GLU A 454 -11.18 -0.73 21.82
N GLY A 455 -10.51 -1.81 21.40
CA GLY A 455 -9.22 -2.21 21.96
C GLY A 455 -8.12 -1.17 21.71
N ILE A 456 -7.21 -0.99 22.68
CA ILE A 456 -6.06 -0.09 22.55
C ILE A 456 -5.21 -0.54 21.35
N VAL A 457 -4.89 0.40 20.48
CA VAL A 457 -4.06 0.14 19.29
C VAL A 457 -2.60 0.33 19.65
N LEU A 458 -1.77 -0.67 19.31
CA LEU A 458 -0.33 -0.59 19.51
C LEU A 458 0.27 0.58 18.72
N ASP A 459 1.02 1.43 19.40
CA ASP A 459 1.85 2.47 18.78
C ASP A 459 3.08 1.84 18.09
N VAL A 460 3.28 2.17 16.83
CA VAL A 460 4.40 1.66 16.02
C VAL A 460 5.30 2.75 15.48
N ALA A 461 5.11 4.01 15.90
CA ALA A 461 5.79 5.16 15.29
C ALA A 461 7.33 5.05 15.39
N ASP A 462 7.87 4.67 16.56
CA ASP A 462 9.32 4.51 16.74
C ASP A 462 9.94 3.42 15.86
N ARG A 463 9.17 2.40 15.47
CA ARG A 463 9.60 1.29 14.59
C ARG A 463 9.35 1.59 13.11
N ALA A 464 8.35 2.41 12.81
CA ALA A 464 7.92 2.73 11.47
C ALA A 464 8.71 3.86 10.82
N LEU A 465 9.52 4.59 11.60
CA LEU A 465 10.40 5.64 11.10
C LEU A 465 11.29 5.12 9.94
N PRO A 466 11.27 5.77 8.77
CA PRO A 466 12.17 5.43 7.69
C PRO A 466 13.63 5.59 8.13
N GLU A 467 14.50 4.64 7.76
CA GLU A 467 15.95 4.75 8.01
C GLU A 467 16.58 5.97 7.32
N THR A 468 15.91 6.47 6.27
CA THR A 468 16.29 7.67 5.56
C THR A 468 16.01 8.95 6.33
N TRP A 469 15.22 8.91 7.40
CA TRP A 469 14.93 10.07 8.23
C TRP A 469 15.95 10.24 9.36
N ALA A 470 16.19 11.48 9.76
CA ALA A 470 16.97 11.75 10.96
C ALA A 470 16.35 11.00 12.16
N PRO A 471 17.14 10.21 12.93
CA PRO A 471 16.62 9.47 14.05
C PRO A 471 15.91 10.37 15.06
N ARG A 472 14.74 9.92 15.50
CA ARG A 472 13.89 10.59 16.48
C ARG A 472 13.55 9.63 17.60
N ARG A 473 13.34 10.18 18.79
CA ARG A 473 12.93 9.46 19.99
C ARG A 473 11.91 10.28 20.75
N ARG A 474 10.91 9.61 21.30
CA ARG A 474 9.98 10.19 22.25
C ARG A 474 10.49 9.91 23.66
N LEU A 475 10.42 10.90 24.53
CA LEU A 475 10.68 10.76 25.96
C LEU A 475 9.42 11.16 26.72
N TRP A 476 9.24 10.61 27.91
CA TRP A 476 8.02 10.73 28.70
C TRP A 476 8.32 11.43 30.01
N VAL A 477 7.62 12.52 30.28
CA VAL A 477 7.74 13.32 31.51
C VAL A 477 6.70 12.86 32.53
N ARG A 478 7.14 12.54 33.74
CA ARG A 478 6.33 12.03 34.84
C ARG A 478 6.84 12.55 36.17
N GLU A 479 6.01 13.32 36.86
CA GLU A 479 6.32 13.83 38.21
C GLU A 479 7.71 14.51 38.28
N GLY A 480 8.10 15.26 37.24
CA GLY A 480 9.40 15.93 37.16
C GLY A 480 10.58 15.01 36.85
N SER A 481 10.35 13.77 36.41
CA SER A 481 11.36 12.86 35.86
C SER A 481 11.07 12.58 34.40
N ILE A 482 12.10 12.22 33.63
CA ILE A 482 11.94 11.81 32.22
C ILE A 482 12.45 10.39 31.98
N GLY A 483 11.79 9.67 31.07
CA GLY A 483 12.19 8.30 30.68
C GLY A 483 11.97 8.03 29.19
N VAL A 484 12.51 6.92 28.70
CA VAL A 484 12.39 6.51 27.28
C VAL A 484 11.13 5.69 26.97
N ASP A 485 10.43 5.23 28.00
CA ASP A 485 9.26 4.37 27.86
C ASP A 485 8.08 4.93 28.68
N PRO A 486 6.86 4.89 28.13
CA PRO A 486 5.68 5.45 28.77
C PRO A 486 5.16 4.60 29.93
N GLU A 487 5.72 3.46 30.31
CA GLU A 487 5.22 2.59 31.38
C GLU A 487 6.33 2.08 32.32
N GLY A 488 7.61 2.32 32.01
CA GLY A 488 8.73 1.99 32.90
C GLY A 488 10.10 2.37 32.34
N GLY A 489 11.17 1.73 32.85
CA GLY A 489 12.53 1.90 32.33
C GLY A 489 13.41 2.91 33.09
N ASP A 490 14.54 3.25 32.48
CA ASP A 490 15.50 4.21 33.03
C ASP A 490 14.88 5.61 33.04
N ILE A 491 14.82 6.19 34.25
CA ILE A 491 14.35 7.55 34.47
C ILE A 491 15.48 8.43 34.99
N VAL A 492 15.45 9.70 34.61
CA VAL A 492 16.38 10.73 35.08
C VAL A 492 15.58 11.89 35.64
N ASP A 493 16.00 12.39 36.81
CA ASP A 493 15.41 13.57 37.43
C ASP A 493 15.55 14.78 36.50
N ALA A 494 14.45 15.50 36.34
CA ALA A 494 14.33 16.74 35.59
C ALA A 494 13.48 17.72 36.41
N SER A 495 13.84 17.92 37.67
CA SER A 495 13.09 18.73 38.62
C SER A 495 12.84 20.18 38.16
N ASP A 496 13.71 20.73 37.30
CA ASP A 496 13.51 22.04 36.66
C ASP A 496 12.24 22.08 35.77
N ALA A 497 11.71 20.94 35.34
CA ALA A 497 10.49 20.85 34.54
C ALA A 497 9.27 21.46 35.26
N TRP A 498 9.24 21.44 36.60
CA TRP A 498 8.15 22.01 37.39
C TRP A 498 8.02 23.53 37.25
N VAL A 499 9.05 24.20 36.75
CA VAL A 499 9.07 25.66 36.53
C VAL A 499 8.61 26.01 35.11
N ALA A 500 8.50 25.04 34.20
CA ALA A 500 8.11 25.29 32.82
C ALA A 500 6.61 25.64 32.71
N GLU A 501 6.32 26.75 32.06
CA GLU A 501 4.96 27.23 31.80
C GLU A 501 4.46 26.83 30.39
N ASP A 502 5.37 26.50 29.48
CA ASP A 502 5.06 26.10 28.10
C ASP A 502 6.00 25.01 27.55
N ALA A 503 5.75 24.60 26.30
CA ALA A 503 6.51 23.55 25.63
C ALA A 503 7.99 23.91 25.37
N GLU A 504 8.31 25.19 25.15
CA GLU A 504 9.68 25.63 24.90
C GLU A 504 10.50 25.59 26.21
N GLU A 505 9.92 26.09 27.30
CA GLU A 505 10.50 26.01 28.63
C GLU A 505 10.64 24.56 29.11
N LEU A 506 9.65 23.71 28.83
CA LEU A 506 9.69 22.29 29.21
C LEU A 506 10.82 21.55 28.47
N CYS A 507 11.01 21.83 27.18
CA CYS A 507 12.16 21.36 26.41
C CYS A 507 13.48 21.83 27.04
N ALA A 508 13.61 23.13 27.32
CA ALA A 508 14.84 23.69 27.88
C ALA A 508 15.18 23.08 29.25
N ALA A 509 14.19 22.93 30.12
CA ALA A 509 14.34 22.33 31.44
C ALA A 509 14.76 20.84 31.38
N CYS A 510 14.23 20.08 30.41
CA CYS A 510 14.51 18.64 30.30
C CYS A 510 15.76 18.29 29.48
N GLU A 511 16.40 19.25 28.79
CA GLU A 511 17.50 19.01 27.84
C GLU A 511 18.71 18.29 28.49
N SER A 512 19.07 18.65 29.73
CA SER A 512 20.19 18.02 30.45
C SER A 512 19.90 16.55 30.78
N ALA A 513 18.70 16.25 31.25
CA ALA A 513 18.25 14.90 31.54
C ALA A 513 18.16 14.07 30.25
N ALA A 514 17.66 14.66 29.15
CA ALA A 514 17.55 13.99 27.86
C ALA A 514 18.92 13.58 27.30
N ARG A 515 19.94 14.43 27.47
CA ARG A 515 21.34 14.10 27.10
C ARG A 515 21.92 12.99 27.96
N SER A 516 21.50 12.89 29.22
CA SER A 516 21.93 11.80 30.10
C SER A 516 21.36 10.46 29.65
N LEU A 517 20.11 10.43 29.16
CA LEU A 517 19.44 9.24 28.64
C LEU A 517 19.92 8.84 27.23
N LEU A 518 19.97 9.79 26.30
CA LEU A 518 20.19 9.52 24.87
C LEU A 518 21.63 9.77 24.41
N GLY A 519 22.41 10.51 25.20
CA GLY A 519 23.75 10.99 24.87
C GLY A 519 23.76 12.37 24.20
N ASN A 520 24.94 13.00 24.20
CA ASN A 520 25.16 14.38 23.70
C ASN A 520 24.87 14.60 22.20
N GLY A 521 24.66 13.52 21.44
CA GLY A 521 24.30 13.57 20.02
C GLY A 521 22.82 13.88 19.78
N TRP A 522 22.01 14.04 20.81
CA TRP A 522 20.57 14.32 20.71
C TRP A 522 20.24 15.69 21.26
N ALA A 523 19.18 16.30 20.72
CA ALA A 523 18.61 17.54 21.22
C ALA A 523 17.09 17.44 21.22
N LEU A 524 16.45 18.03 22.23
CA LEU A 524 15.01 18.18 22.25
C LEU A 524 14.60 19.21 21.20
N VAL A 525 13.49 18.93 20.49
CA VAL A 525 12.98 19.76 19.40
C VAL A 525 11.50 20.12 19.56
N SER A 526 10.77 19.43 20.43
CA SER A 526 9.39 19.76 20.78
C SER A 526 9.01 19.10 22.11
N ALA A 527 8.07 19.72 22.81
CA ALA A 527 7.43 19.15 23.99
C ALA A 527 5.91 19.33 23.92
N GLY A 528 5.21 18.67 24.82
CA GLY A 528 3.79 18.88 25.08
C GLY A 528 3.39 18.31 26.44
N GLY A 529 2.34 18.87 27.04
CA GLY A 529 1.91 18.52 28.40
C GLY A 529 2.67 19.28 29.48
N THR A 530 2.81 18.68 30.66
CA THR A 530 3.37 19.33 31.86
C THR A 530 4.47 18.49 32.51
N ALA A 531 5.11 19.03 33.56
CA ALA A 531 6.03 18.29 34.41
C ALA A 531 5.40 17.07 35.10
N GLU A 532 4.09 17.13 35.38
CA GLU A 532 3.37 16.02 35.99
C GLU A 532 3.15 14.89 34.96
N ARG A 533 2.78 15.27 33.73
CA ARG A 533 2.54 14.35 32.62
C ARG A 533 2.76 15.04 31.28
N GLY A 534 3.82 14.66 30.59
CA GLY A 534 4.21 15.29 29.32
C GLY A 534 5.00 14.36 28.40
N VAL A 535 5.28 14.86 27.20
CA VAL A 535 6.02 14.17 26.15
C VAL A 535 7.04 15.12 25.56
N LEU A 536 8.24 14.61 25.28
CA LEU A 536 9.31 15.32 24.60
C LEU A 536 9.67 14.57 23.32
N VAL A 537 10.02 15.30 22.26
CA VAL A 537 10.60 14.72 21.04
C VAL A 537 12.05 15.16 20.95
N ALA A 538 12.94 14.16 20.91
CA ALA A 538 14.35 14.33 20.65
C ALA A 538 14.69 13.98 19.21
N ARG A 539 15.60 14.73 18.60
CA ARG A 539 16.17 14.45 17.27
C ARG A 539 17.68 14.36 17.37
N GLN A 540 18.28 13.39 16.68
CA GLN A 540 19.72 13.27 16.64
C GLN A 540 20.32 14.45 15.82
N ARG A 541 21.27 15.16 16.41
CA ARG A 541 22.00 16.28 15.78
C ARG A 541 22.82 15.76 14.59
N LYS A 542 22.71 16.42 13.44
CA LYS A 542 23.57 16.14 12.28
C LYS A 542 24.97 16.69 12.55
N MET A 543 26.02 15.93 12.26
CA MET A 543 27.35 16.50 12.07
C MET A 543 27.35 17.30 10.76
N ARG A 544 27.16 18.63 10.86
CA ARG A 544 27.11 19.68 9.83
C ARG A 544 25.72 20.07 9.30
N ALA A 545 25.50 21.38 9.39
CA ALA A 545 24.32 22.18 9.09
C ALA A 545 23.72 21.93 7.70
N VAL A 546 22.48 21.47 7.69
CA VAL A 546 21.41 22.09 6.90
C VAL A 546 20.24 22.16 7.88
N GLU A 547 20.27 23.17 8.77
CA GLU A 547 19.21 23.43 9.75
C GLU A 547 18.08 24.26 9.12
N ASN A 548 18.37 25.06 8.08
CA ASN A 548 17.40 26.01 7.49
C ASN A 548 16.42 25.42 6.45
N ALA A 549 16.14 24.12 6.49
CA ALA A 549 15.13 23.48 5.64
C ALA A 549 13.91 23.01 6.46
N GLU A 550 13.61 23.71 7.56
CA GLU A 550 12.57 23.34 8.54
C GLU A 550 11.17 23.19 7.93
N GLY A 551 10.90 23.79 6.77
CA GLY A 551 9.60 23.65 6.07
C GLY A 551 9.54 22.59 4.97
N ASP A 552 10.66 21.98 4.56
CA ASP A 552 10.65 21.02 3.44
C ASP A 552 10.70 19.58 3.97
N ARG A 553 9.58 18.85 3.90
CA ARG A 553 9.52 17.42 4.26
C ARG A 553 10.46 16.56 3.37
N ALA A 554 10.86 17.02 2.18
CA ALA A 554 11.90 16.35 1.39
C ALA A 554 13.31 16.48 2.01
N SER A 555 13.48 17.41 2.95
CA SER A 555 14.71 17.63 3.71
C SER A 555 14.79 16.85 5.03
N VAL A 556 13.81 15.96 5.29
CA VAL A 556 13.90 14.91 6.32
C VAL A 556 14.92 13.83 5.90
N GLY A 557 16.10 14.27 5.49
CA GLY A 557 17.34 14.01 6.20
C GLY A 557 17.92 12.60 6.11
N TYR A 558 18.44 12.24 4.93
CA TYR A 558 19.32 11.07 4.73
C TYR A 558 20.31 10.92 5.89
N ALA A 559 20.36 9.72 6.50
CA ALA A 559 21.19 9.42 7.66
C ALA A 559 22.71 9.59 7.41
N LYS A 560 23.15 9.55 6.16
CA LYS A 560 24.53 9.87 5.75
C LYS A 560 24.52 10.92 4.64
N PRO A 561 25.19 12.07 4.82
CA PRO A 561 25.33 13.03 3.74
C PRO A 561 26.21 12.43 2.64
N VAL A 562 25.66 12.31 1.43
CA VAL A 562 26.41 11.89 0.23
C VAL A 562 26.67 13.14 -0.60
N THR A 563 27.94 13.43 -0.88
CA THR A 563 28.27 14.56 -1.78
C THR A 563 27.81 14.26 -3.20
N LEU A 564 27.51 15.30 -3.99
CA LEU A 564 27.15 15.10 -5.40
C LEU A 564 28.23 14.29 -6.15
N SER A 565 29.51 14.56 -5.88
CA SER A 565 30.62 13.80 -6.47
C SER A 565 30.58 12.32 -6.11
N GLN A 566 30.31 11.99 -4.84
CA GLN A 566 30.20 10.59 -4.40
C GLN A 566 28.99 9.91 -5.04
N HIS A 567 27.82 10.55 -5.04
CA HIS A 567 26.60 10.02 -5.66
C HIS A 567 26.80 9.69 -7.15
N LEU A 568 27.42 10.58 -7.91
CA LEU A 568 27.69 10.36 -9.34
C LEU A 568 28.70 9.23 -9.58
N GLN A 569 29.66 9.04 -8.66
CA GLN A 569 30.60 7.92 -8.72
C GLN A 569 29.90 6.59 -8.40
N ASP A 570 29.11 6.55 -7.34
CA ASP A 570 28.35 5.37 -6.92
C ASP A 570 27.37 4.94 -8.02
N ALA A 571 26.64 5.90 -8.62
CA ALA A 571 25.73 5.65 -9.73
C ALA A 571 26.47 5.04 -10.94
N ALA A 572 27.65 5.56 -11.28
CA ALA A 572 28.47 5.04 -12.36
C ALA A 572 29.00 3.62 -12.08
N GLN A 573 29.37 3.34 -10.82
CA GLN A 573 29.82 2.02 -10.40
C GLN A 573 28.68 1.00 -10.51
N TRP A 574 27.50 1.32 -9.99
CA TRP A 574 26.31 0.47 -10.10
C TRP A 574 25.88 0.25 -11.55
N ALA A 575 25.93 1.30 -12.37
CA ALA A 575 25.66 1.20 -13.81
C ALA A 575 26.62 0.23 -14.50
N GLY A 576 27.92 0.27 -14.17
CA GLY A 576 28.91 -0.67 -14.67
C GLY A 576 28.61 -2.11 -14.24
N LEU A 577 28.33 -2.34 -12.96
CA LEU A 577 27.99 -3.67 -12.43
C LEU A 577 26.73 -4.26 -13.09
N LEU A 578 25.74 -3.42 -13.37
CA LEU A 578 24.52 -3.83 -14.07
C LEU A 578 24.82 -4.21 -15.52
N CYS A 579 25.64 -3.42 -16.23
CA CYS A 579 26.06 -3.77 -17.59
C CYS A 579 26.80 -5.11 -17.62
N ASP A 580 27.71 -5.34 -16.67
CA ASP A 580 28.49 -6.58 -16.58
C ASP A 580 27.59 -7.80 -16.32
N ARG A 581 26.55 -7.65 -15.46
CA ARG A 581 25.59 -8.73 -15.17
C ARG A 581 24.59 -9.01 -16.28
N LEU A 582 24.26 -7.99 -17.07
CA LEU A 582 23.28 -8.09 -18.16
C LEU A 582 23.97 -8.32 -19.52
N HIS A 583 25.29 -8.47 -19.55
CA HIS A 583 26.09 -8.66 -20.77
C HIS A 583 25.89 -7.54 -21.80
N LEU A 584 25.81 -6.29 -21.33
CA LEU A 584 25.59 -5.08 -22.14
C LEU A 584 26.91 -4.41 -22.56
N ASP A 585 27.89 -5.19 -23.00
CA ASP A 585 29.26 -4.71 -23.28
C ASP A 585 29.28 -3.57 -24.31
N GLU A 586 28.41 -3.65 -25.32
CA GLU A 586 28.29 -2.66 -26.40
C GLU A 586 27.74 -1.29 -25.95
N HIS A 587 27.00 -1.25 -24.83
CA HIS A 587 26.35 -0.03 -24.33
C HIS A 587 26.96 0.49 -23.03
N ARG A 588 27.88 -0.27 -22.44
CA ARG A 588 28.48 -0.01 -21.13
C ARG A 588 29.02 1.41 -20.99
N ALA A 589 29.81 1.87 -21.96
CA ALA A 589 30.42 3.21 -21.90
C ALA A 589 29.34 4.31 -21.83
N THR A 590 28.36 4.27 -22.72
CA THR A 590 27.25 5.22 -22.77
C THR A 590 26.43 5.21 -21.48
N ILE A 591 26.11 4.03 -20.94
CA ILE A 591 25.31 3.88 -19.72
C ILE A 591 26.06 4.42 -18.49
N VAL A 592 27.35 4.10 -18.36
CA VAL A 592 28.20 4.58 -17.27
C VAL A 592 28.38 6.11 -17.34
N ASP A 593 28.61 6.66 -18.53
CA ASP A 593 28.77 8.11 -18.71
C ASP A 593 27.45 8.86 -18.44
N ALA A 594 26.31 8.30 -18.86
CA ALA A 594 25.00 8.85 -18.52
C ALA A 594 24.78 8.87 -17.00
N ALA A 595 25.14 7.80 -16.29
CA ALA A 595 25.03 7.72 -14.83
C ALA A 595 25.91 8.78 -14.13
N ARG A 596 27.14 9.01 -14.62
CA ARG A 596 28.04 10.07 -14.12
C ARG A 596 27.50 11.49 -14.34
N ALA A 597 26.64 11.68 -15.33
CA ALA A 597 26.15 12.99 -15.72
C ALA A 597 24.73 13.32 -15.24
N HIS A 598 23.95 12.32 -14.81
CA HIS A 598 22.49 12.45 -14.66
C HIS A 598 22.06 13.59 -13.71
N ASP A 599 22.84 13.84 -12.67
CA ASP A 599 22.52 14.81 -11.61
C ASP A 599 23.47 16.03 -11.56
N LEU A 600 24.34 16.21 -12.57
CA LEU A 600 25.28 17.35 -12.61
C LEU A 600 24.59 18.72 -12.55
N GLY A 601 23.32 18.79 -12.96
CA GLY A 601 22.50 19.99 -12.84
C GLY A 601 22.35 20.50 -11.40
N LYS A 602 22.46 19.62 -10.40
CA LYS A 602 22.40 19.97 -8.97
C LYS A 602 23.57 20.84 -8.53
N ASN A 603 24.70 20.86 -9.26
CA ASN A 603 25.85 21.72 -8.96
C ASN A 603 25.64 23.20 -9.33
N ARG A 604 24.50 23.55 -9.97
CA ARG A 604 24.27 24.93 -10.41
C ARG A 604 24.03 25.86 -9.20
N PRO A 605 24.57 27.09 -9.19
CA PRO A 605 24.44 28.01 -8.04
C PRO A 605 23.01 28.29 -7.59
N TRP A 606 22.07 28.38 -8.53
CA TRP A 606 20.65 28.59 -8.20
C TRP A 606 20.02 27.37 -7.54
N TRP A 607 20.41 26.15 -7.94
CA TRP A 607 19.97 24.92 -7.31
C TRP A 607 20.54 24.78 -5.90
N GLN A 608 21.83 25.06 -5.73
CA GLN A 608 22.50 25.04 -4.42
C GLN A 608 21.86 26.03 -3.42
N ARG A 609 21.55 27.26 -3.89
CA ARG A 609 20.81 28.24 -3.08
C ARG A 609 19.40 27.76 -2.72
N ALA A 610 18.70 27.15 -3.67
CA ALA A 610 17.33 26.65 -3.46
C ALA A 610 17.25 25.53 -2.42
N ILE A 611 18.28 24.67 -2.32
CA ILE A 611 18.36 23.59 -1.32
C ILE A 611 19.03 24.02 0.00
N GLY A 612 19.17 25.33 0.23
CA GLY A 612 19.69 25.87 1.49
C GLY A 612 21.21 25.78 1.68
N VAL A 613 21.98 25.49 0.62
CA VAL A 613 23.45 25.55 0.67
C VAL A 613 23.86 27.01 0.49
N THR A 614 24.03 27.72 1.60
CA THR A 614 24.68 29.05 1.62
C THR A 614 26.19 28.84 1.49
N GLY A 615 26.77 29.44 0.45
CA GLY A 615 28.21 29.44 0.21
C GLY A 615 29.01 30.16 1.29
#